data_AF-A0A959AW66-F1
#
_entry.id   AF-A0A959AW66-F1
#
_cell.length_a   1.000
_cell.length_b   1.000
_cell.length_c   1.000
_cell.angle_alpha   90.00
_cell.angle_beta   90.00
_cell.angle_gamma   90.00
#
_symmetry.space_group_name_H-M   'P 1'
#
loop_
_entity.id
_entity.type
_entity.pdbx_description
1 polymer ?
#
loop_
_entity_poly.entity_id
_entity_poly.type
_entity_poly.pdbx_seq_one_letter_code
_entity_poly.pdbx_strand_id
1 'polypeptide(L)'
;SLGNFCTYGRFSLSGPAGFAPIVSVTVGKDGAFLEGQVTPIYQQKAHGPRIDGQKRAINTLIELTRADFPETELLITKEGKLTTKE
;
A
#
# COMPACT_ATOMS: atom_id res chain seq x y z
N SER A 1 -5.06 10.66 1.68
CA SER A 1 -5.07 10.75 0.20
C SER A 1 -4.12 9.69 -0.34
N LEU A 2 -4.58 8.78 -1.21
CA LEU A 2 -3.70 7.88 -1.95
C LEU A 2 -3.14 8.66 -3.13
N GLY A 3 -1.90 9.16 -3.01
CA GLY A 3 -1.24 9.86 -4.11
C GLY A 3 -0.93 8.90 -5.27
N ASN A 4 -1.22 9.30 -6.50
CA ASN A 4 -0.98 8.47 -7.70
C ASN A 4 0.48 8.59 -8.22
N PHE A 5 1.46 8.43 -7.34
CA PHE A 5 2.85 8.73 -7.67
C PHE A 5 3.63 7.51 -8.19
N CYS A 6 3.50 7.26 -9.49
CA CYS A 6 4.42 6.43 -10.28
C CYS A 6 5.43 7.35 -10.98
N THR A 7 6.48 7.73 -10.27
CA THR A 7 7.43 8.78 -10.68
C THR A 7 8.59 8.23 -11.49
N TYR A 8 9.14 9.06 -12.39
CA TYR A 8 10.24 8.68 -13.30
C TYR A 8 11.50 9.54 -13.14
N GLY A 9 11.52 10.51 -12.21
CA GLY A 9 12.56 11.54 -12.21
C GLY A 9 12.73 12.31 -10.90
N ARG A 10 12.36 13.60 -10.92
CA ARG A 10 12.79 14.67 -9.97
C ARG A 10 12.32 14.52 -8.52
N PHE A 11 11.72 13.39 -8.14
CA PHE A 11 11.34 13.10 -6.77
C PHE A 11 12.51 12.49 -6.00
N SER A 12 12.59 12.80 -4.71
CA SER A 12 13.48 12.03 -3.84
C SER A 12 12.91 10.62 -3.70
N LEU A 13 13.75 9.61 -3.98
CA LEU A 13 13.42 8.20 -3.80
C LEU A 13 14.24 7.58 -2.66
N SER A 14 14.81 8.42 -1.79
CA SER A 14 15.59 7.96 -0.63
C SER A 14 14.66 7.46 0.48
N GLY A 15 14.97 6.30 1.06
CA GLY A 15 14.22 5.76 2.18
C GLY A 15 12.75 5.49 1.84
N PRO A 16 11.80 5.78 2.75
CA PRO A 16 10.37 5.50 2.55
C PRO A 16 9.77 6.12 1.28
N ALA A 17 10.31 7.25 0.82
CA ALA A 17 9.84 7.92 -0.40
C ALA A 17 10.07 7.09 -1.68
N GLY A 18 10.94 6.08 -1.63
CA GLY A 18 11.18 5.16 -2.74
C GLY A 18 10.21 3.98 -2.82
N PHE A 19 9.35 3.76 -1.83
CA PHE A 19 8.42 2.63 -1.76
C PHE A 19 6.99 3.13 -1.88
N ALA A 20 6.14 2.37 -2.57
CA ALA A 20 4.73 2.72 -2.70
C ALA A 20 3.86 1.46 -2.74
N PRO A 21 2.62 1.54 -2.22
CA PRO A 21 1.61 0.52 -2.45
C PRO A 21 0.81 0.81 -3.72
N ILE A 22 0.49 -0.22 -4.49
CA ILE A 22 -0.68 -0.22 -5.39
C ILE A 22 -1.79 -0.95 -4.64
N VAL A 23 -2.92 -0.29 -4.42
CA VAL A 23 -4.04 -0.85 -3.67
C VAL A 23 -5.19 -1.14 -4.64
N SER A 24 -5.53 -2.42 -4.78
CA SER A 24 -6.73 -2.87 -5.46
C SER A 24 -7.80 -3.16 -4.41
N VAL A 25 -9.02 -2.65 -4.58
CA VAL A 25 -10.14 -2.90 -3.67
C VAL A 25 -11.34 -3.41 -4.46
N THR A 26 -12.07 -4.32 -3.84
CA THR A 26 -13.39 -4.77 -4.28
C THR A 26 -14.42 -4.15 -3.35
N VAL A 27 -15.44 -3.52 -3.94
CA VAL A 27 -16.53 -2.87 -3.21
C VAL A 27 -17.88 -3.45 -3.61
N GLY A 28 -18.81 -3.47 -2.67
CA GLY A 28 -20.21 -3.80 -2.88
C GLY A 28 -20.92 -2.75 -3.73
N LYS A 29 -22.14 -3.09 -4.18
CA LYS A 29 -22.98 -2.17 -4.99
C LYS A 29 -23.36 -0.89 -4.24
N ASP A 30 -23.39 -0.97 -2.92
CA ASP A 30 -23.63 0.11 -1.97
C ASP A 30 -22.35 0.89 -1.61
N GLY A 31 -21.20 0.49 -2.16
CA GLY A 31 -19.89 1.08 -1.83
C GLY A 31 -19.24 0.49 -0.59
N ALA A 32 -19.82 -0.54 0.04
CA ALA A 32 -19.20 -1.21 1.17
C ALA A 32 -17.87 -1.87 0.76
N PHE A 33 -16.83 -1.74 1.58
CA PHE A 33 -15.58 -2.47 1.37
C PHE A 33 -15.82 -3.97 1.55
N LEU A 34 -15.35 -4.79 0.60
CA LEU A 34 -15.43 -6.25 0.68
C LEU A 34 -14.07 -6.86 0.94
N GLU A 35 -13.09 -6.55 0.11
CA GLU A 35 -11.71 -7.01 0.26
C GLU A 35 -10.75 -6.15 -0.56
N GLY A 36 -9.46 -6.37 -0.41
CA GLY A 36 -8.46 -5.75 -1.26
C GLY A 36 -7.11 -6.45 -1.24
N GLN A 37 -6.22 -5.95 -2.08
CA GLN A 37 -4.84 -6.44 -2.19
C GLN A 37 -3.90 -5.25 -2.37
N VAL A 38 -2.84 -5.25 -1.57
CA VAL A 38 -1.69 -4.36 -1.70
C VAL A 38 -0.62 -5.07 -2.51
N THR A 39 -0.25 -4.48 -3.64
CA THR A 39 0.93 -4.88 -4.40
C THR A 39 2.06 -3.91 -4.06
N PRO A 40 3.12 -4.36 -3.37
CA PRO A 40 4.22 -3.50 -2.99
C PRO A 40 5.10 -3.22 -4.20
N ILE A 41 5.42 -1.96 -4.43
CA ILE A 41 6.36 -1.54 -5.46
C ILE A 41 7.48 -0.69 -4.86
N TYR A 42 8.61 -0.68 -5.54
CA TYR A 42 9.66 0.32 -5.35
C TYR A 42 9.89 1.08 -6.65
N GLN A 43 10.31 2.33 -6.50
CA GLN A 43 10.58 3.25 -7.60
C GLN A 43 12.07 3.46 -7.73
N GLN A 44 12.54 3.60 -8.97
CA GLN A 44 13.92 3.95 -9.28
C GLN A 44 13.94 5.06 -10.33
N LYS A 45 14.95 5.93 -10.26
CA LYS A 45 15.11 6.98 -11.27
C LYS A 45 15.27 6.36 -12.65
N ALA A 46 14.68 7.00 -13.66
CA ALA A 46 14.74 6.60 -15.05
C ALA A 46 14.17 5.19 -15.36
N HIS A 47 13.43 4.58 -14.43
CA HIS A 47 12.75 3.31 -14.62
C HIS A 47 11.30 3.40 -14.12
N GLY A 48 10.41 2.59 -14.69
CA GLY A 48 9.06 2.42 -14.15
C GLY A 48 9.06 1.67 -12.81
N PRO A 49 7.91 1.60 -12.12
CA PRO A 49 7.79 0.86 -10.88
C PRO A 49 8.15 -0.61 -11.06
N ARG A 50 8.64 -1.22 -9.98
CA ARG A 50 9.02 -2.64 -9.91
C ARG A 50 8.44 -3.25 -8.64
N ILE A 51 8.10 -4.53 -8.69
CA ILE A 51 7.58 -5.25 -7.52
C ILE A 51 8.64 -5.26 -6.42
N ASP A 52 8.26 -4.81 -5.23
CA ASP A 52 9.13 -4.83 -4.06
C ASP A 52 9.01 -6.16 -3.31
N GLY A 53 9.93 -7.09 -3.60
CA GLY A 53 9.98 -8.39 -2.92
C GLY A 53 10.24 -8.30 -1.41
N GLN A 54 10.75 -7.17 -0.91
CA GLN A 54 10.91 -6.92 0.53
C GLN A 54 9.61 -6.48 1.21
N LYS A 55 8.55 -6.23 0.45
CA LYS A 55 7.22 -5.84 0.94
C LYS A 55 7.24 -4.62 1.87
N ARG A 56 8.15 -3.67 1.64
CA ARG A 56 8.37 -2.55 2.58
C ARG A 56 7.15 -1.66 2.71
N ALA A 57 6.48 -1.36 1.60
CA ALA A 57 5.23 -0.62 1.62
C ALA A 57 4.12 -1.31 2.43
N ILE A 58 4.03 -2.65 2.41
CA ILE A 58 3.06 -3.41 3.22
C ILE A 58 3.40 -3.27 4.71
N ASN A 59 4.67 -3.45 5.09
CA ASN A 59 5.10 -3.31 6.48
C ASN A 59 4.82 -1.89 7.00
N THR A 60 5.15 -0.87 6.21
CA THR A 60 4.85 0.53 6.55
C THR A 60 3.34 0.77 6.69
N LEU A 61 2.50 0.20 5.82
CA LEU A 61 1.05 0.29 5.99
C LEU A 61 0.57 -0.35 7.30
N ILE A 62 1.04 -1.55 7.62
CA ILE A 62 0.68 -2.23 8.88
C ILE A 62 1.08 -1.39 10.09
N GLU A 63 2.30 -0.85 10.10
CA GLU A 63 2.82 -0.02 11.19
C GLU A 63 1.99 1.25 11.37
N LEU A 64 1.77 2.01 10.29
CA LEU A 64 1.01 3.26 10.33
C LEU A 64 -0.47 3.03 10.67
N THR A 65 -1.11 2.01 10.09
CA THR A 65 -2.51 1.69 10.39
C THR A 65 -2.70 1.36 11.87
N ARG A 66 -1.77 0.61 12.49
CA ARG A 66 -1.83 0.31 13.92
C ARG A 66 -1.58 1.54 14.80
N ALA A 67 -0.67 2.42 14.39
CA ALA A 67 -0.34 3.62 15.13
C ALA A 67 -1.49 4.65 15.10
N ASP A 68 -2.06 4.88 13.92
CA ASP A 68 -3.03 5.96 13.69
C ASP A 68 -4.48 5.50 13.89
N PHE A 69 -4.78 4.22 13.65
CA PHE A 69 -6.14 3.67 13.72
C PHE A 69 -6.18 2.35 14.52
N PRO A 70 -5.82 2.36 15.81
CA PRO A 70 -5.73 1.13 16.62
C PRO A 70 -7.06 0.37 16.72
N GLU A 71 -8.20 1.05 16.62
CA GLU A 71 -9.54 0.48 16.68
C GLU A 71 -10.11 0.10 15.31
N THR A 72 -9.32 0.18 14.23
CA THR A 72 -9.81 -0.18 12.89
C THR A 72 -10.15 -1.67 12.79
N GLU A 73 -11.24 -1.97 12.10
CA GLU A 73 -11.62 -3.33 11.73
C GLU A 73 -10.86 -3.86 10.50
N LEU A 74 -10.05 -3.01 9.86
CA LEU A 74 -9.20 -3.41 8.74
C LEU A 74 -8.03 -4.29 9.21
N LEU A 75 -7.91 -5.47 8.63
CA LEU A 75 -6.77 -6.37 8.75
C LEU A 75 -5.91 -6.28 7.48
N ILE A 76 -4.61 -6.03 7.67
CA ILE A 76 -3.61 -6.03 6.60
C ILE A 76 -2.63 -7.17 6.87
N THR A 77 -2.60 -8.18 5.99
CA THR A 77 -1.67 -9.31 6.12
C THR A 77 -0.26 -8.98 5.62
N LYS A 78 0.74 -9.79 5.99
CA LYS A 78 2.11 -9.66 5.46
C LYS A 78 2.20 -9.99 3.97
N GLU A 79 1.16 -10.55 3.39
CA GLU A 79 1.01 -10.86 1.96
C GLU A 79 0.28 -9.72 1.22
N GLY A 80 -0.15 -8.68 1.95
CA GLY A 80 -0.82 -7.52 1.40
C GLY A 80 -2.34 -7.71 1.24
N LYS A 81 -2.92 -8.80 1.74
CA LYS A 81 -4.39 -8.97 1.70
C LYS A 81 -5.04 -8.00 2.69
N LEU A 82 -6.09 -7.35 2.23
CA LEU A 82 -6.93 -6.45 3.02
C LEU A 82 -8.28 -7.13 3.25
N THR A 83 -8.64 -7.36 4.51
CA THR A 83 -9.94 -7.91 4.93
C THR A 83 -10.46 -7.17 6.14
N THR A 84 -11.73 -7.36 6.51
CA THR A 84 -12.20 -6.96 7.84
C THR A 84 -11.91 -8.09 8.85
N LYS A 85 -11.87 -7.75 10.14
CA LYS A 85 -11.96 -8.75 11.21
C LYS A 85 -13.32 -9.47 11.10
N GLU A 86 -13.34 -10.74 11.49
CA GLU A 86 -14.58 -11.50 11.68
C GLU A 86 -15.24 -11.15 13.02
#